data_AF-A0A2E1JEZ5-F1
#
_entry.id   AF-A0A2E1JEZ5-F1
#
_cell.length_a   1.000
_cell.length_b   1.000
_cell.length_c   1.000
_cell.angle_alpha   90.00
_cell.angle_beta   90.00
_cell.angle_gamma   90.00
#
_symmetry.space_group_name_H-M   'P 1'
#
loop_
_entity.id
_entity.type
_entity.pdbx_description
1 polymer ?
#
loop_
_entity_poly.entity_id
_entity_poly.type
_entity_poly.pdbx_seq_one_letter_code
_entity_poly.pdbx_strand_id
1 'polypeptide(L)'
;MGTYAHVQDGAVLDFIVADEAHITERPTPTVGEWIAVPDGQSAFIGGSYDKEANTFSEPTYWEPPPKPDDGKNYEWDNVYNVWKEVA
;
A
#
# COMPACT_ATOMS: atom_id res chain seq x y z
N MET A 1 -14.76 7.61 3.81
CA MET A 1 -13.41 7.54 3.21
C MET A 1 -13.10 6.08 3.01
N GLY A 2 -12.74 5.71 1.79
CA GLY A 2 -12.33 4.35 1.44
C GLY A 2 -10.81 4.23 1.37
N THR A 3 -10.32 3.00 1.26
CA THR A 3 -8.91 2.72 0.97
C THR A 3 -8.74 2.58 -0.53
N TYR A 4 -7.71 3.18 -1.11
CA TYR A 4 -7.41 3.10 -2.53
C TYR A 4 -5.95 2.74 -2.73
N ALA A 5 -5.68 1.83 -3.67
CA ALA A 5 -4.35 1.40 -4.04
C ALA A 5 -3.97 1.97 -5.41
N HIS A 6 -2.74 2.47 -5.54
CA HIS A 6 -2.15 2.87 -6.81
C HIS A 6 -1.44 1.65 -7.42
N VAL A 7 -1.92 1.18 -8.56
CA VAL A 7 -1.46 -0.07 -9.19
C VAL A 7 -0.88 0.18 -10.57
N GLN A 8 0.29 -0.38 -10.86
CA GLN A 8 0.91 -0.35 -12.19
C GLN A 8 1.39 -1.75 -12.59
N ASP A 9 1.04 -2.20 -13.80
CA ASP A 9 1.45 -3.51 -14.34
C ASP A 9 1.13 -4.67 -13.38
N GLY A 10 0.00 -4.56 -12.67
CA GLY A 10 -0.44 -5.51 -11.65
C GLY A 10 0.26 -5.36 -10.29
N ALA A 11 1.27 -4.50 -10.13
CA ALA A 11 1.95 -4.26 -8.86
C ALA A 11 1.35 -3.10 -8.09
N VAL A 12 1.19 -3.24 -6.77
CA VAL A 12 0.74 -2.16 -5.88
C VAL A 12 1.94 -1.29 -5.49
N LEU A 13 1.88 -0.01 -5.82
CA LEU A 13 2.97 0.95 -5.61
C LEU A 13 2.80 1.80 -4.34
N ASP A 14 1.56 2.17 -4.02
CA ASP A 14 1.18 3.02 -2.88
C ASP A 14 -0.30 2.75 -2.53
N PHE A 15 -0.75 3.13 -1.34
CA PHE A 15 -2.17 3.17 -1.00
C PHE A 15 -2.48 4.30 0.00
N ILE A 16 -3.71 4.79 -0.05
CA ILE A 16 -4.15 5.95 0.73
C ILE A 16 -5.57 5.72 1.28
N VAL A 17 -5.89 6.37 2.40
CA VAL A 17 -7.26 6.46 2.91
C VAL A 17 -7.85 7.81 2.50
N ALA A 18 -8.75 7.80 1.53
CA ALA A 18 -9.26 9.00 0.86
C ALA A 18 -10.66 8.74 0.28
N ASP A 19 -11.23 9.69 -0.45
CA ASP A 19 -12.34 9.42 -1.38
C ASP A 19 -11.87 9.73 -2.82
N GLU A 20 -12.72 9.43 -3.81
CA GLU A 20 -12.36 9.64 -5.23
C GLU A 20 -12.01 11.10 -5.54
N ALA A 21 -12.67 12.07 -4.89
CA ALA A 21 -12.36 13.49 -5.10
C ALA A 21 -10.94 13.82 -4.61
N HIS A 22 -10.59 13.38 -3.39
CA HIS A 22 -9.23 13.55 -2.85
C HIS A 22 -8.15 12.85 -3.69
N ILE A 23 -8.46 11.72 -4.34
CA ILE A 23 -7.52 11.05 -5.25
C ILE A 23 -7.24 11.90 -6.48
N THR A 24 -8.29 12.47 -7.08
CA THR A 24 -8.15 13.30 -8.29
C THR A 24 -7.31 14.56 -8.07
N GLU A 25 -7.20 15.04 -6.83
CA GLU A 25 -6.35 16.16 -6.44
C GLU A 25 -4.86 15.79 -6.25
N ARG A 26 -4.50 14.48 -6.24
CA ARG A 26 -3.09 14.06 -6.11
C ARG A 26 -2.43 14.05 -7.50
N PRO A 27 -1.52 15.00 -7.80
CA PRO A 27 -1.03 15.24 -9.16
C PRO A 27 -0.04 14.20 -9.70
N THR A 28 0.20 13.09 -8.99
CA THR A 28 1.24 12.14 -9.40
C THR A 28 0.79 10.68 -9.33
N PRO A 29 0.10 10.17 -10.37
CA PRO A 29 0.28 8.79 -10.80
C PRO A 29 1.10 8.82 -12.09
N THR A 30 2.42 8.98 -11.97
CA THR A 30 3.32 8.70 -13.10
C THR A 30 3.31 7.19 -13.32
N VAL A 31 2.34 6.76 -14.14
CA VAL A 31 2.02 5.41 -14.57
C VAL A 31 1.34 4.55 -13.48
N GLY A 32 0.05 4.25 -13.65
CA GLY A 32 -0.76 3.41 -12.77
C GLY A 32 -2.23 3.87 -12.62
N GLU A 33 -3.15 2.97 -12.28
CA GLU A 33 -4.56 3.27 -11.97
C GLU A 33 -4.79 3.26 -10.44
N TRP A 34 -5.62 4.18 -9.95
CA TRP A 34 -6.11 4.14 -8.57
C TRP A 34 -7.33 3.22 -8.50
N ILE A 35 -7.25 2.19 -7.65
CA ILE A 35 -8.28 1.16 -7.50
C ILE A 35 -8.82 1.21 -6.08
N ALA A 36 -10.14 1.25 -5.94
CA ALA A 36 -10.78 1.11 -4.63
C ALA A 36 -10.51 -0.28 -4.06
N VAL A 37 -9.95 -0.35 -2.86
CA VAL A 37 -9.74 -1.61 -2.14
C VAL A 37 -11.08 -2.05 -1.56
N PRO A 38 -11.62 -3.22 -1.95
CA PRO A 38 -12.90 -3.70 -1.43
C PRO A 38 -12.86 -3.89 0.09
N ASP A 39 -13.99 -3.64 0.74
CA ASP A 39 -14.13 -3.86 2.18
C ASP A 39 -13.74 -5.30 2.55
N GLY A 40 -12.87 -5.45 3.55
CA GLY A 40 -12.36 -6.75 4.00
C GLY A 40 -11.16 -7.28 3.21
N GLN A 41 -10.67 -6.57 2.20
CA GLN A 41 -9.37 -6.83 1.57
C GLN A 41 -8.28 -5.90 2.10
N SER A 42 -7.04 -6.37 1.99
CA SER A 42 -5.84 -5.60 2.31
C SER A 42 -4.99 -5.44 1.05
N ALA A 43 -4.62 -4.20 0.74
CA ALA A 43 -3.61 -3.91 -0.28
C ALA A 43 -2.24 -3.75 0.40
N PHE A 44 -1.20 -4.31 -0.23
CA PHE A 44 0.16 -4.28 0.30
C PHE A 44 1.08 -3.68 -0.75
N ILE A 45 1.95 -2.75 -0.36
CA ILE A 45 3.00 -2.24 -1.24
C ILE A 45 3.89 -3.42 -1.66
N GLY A 46 4.20 -3.52 -2.95
CA GLY A 46 4.94 -4.64 -3.53
C GLY A 46 4.10 -5.91 -3.76
N GLY A 47 2.85 -5.93 -3.28
CA GLY A 47 1.87 -6.97 -3.62
C GLY A 47 1.40 -6.86 -5.07
N SER A 48 0.56 -7.82 -5.50
CA SER A 48 -0.03 -7.81 -6.83
C SER A 48 -1.56 -7.70 -6.79
N TYR A 49 -2.14 -6.92 -7.69
CA TYR A 49 -3.57 -6.81 -7.92
C TYR A 49 -3.98 -7.66 -9.13
N ASP A 50 -4.89 -8.60 -8.90
CA ASP A 50 -5.54 -9.39 -9.94
C ASP A 50 -6.83 -8.69 -10.39
N LYS A 51 -6.83 -8.18 -11.62
CA LYS A 51 -7.96 -7.46 -12.21
C LYS A 51 -9.13 -8.35 -12.58
N GLU A 52 -8.89 -9.62 -12.90
CA GLU A 52 -9.96 -10.56 -13.26
C GLU A 52 -10.69 -11.05 -12.00
N ALA A 53 -9.94 -11.34 -10.94
CA ALA A 53 -10.50 -11.75 -9.66
C ALA A 53 -10.93 -10.56 -8.77
N ASN A 54 -10.49 -9.35 -9.08
CA ASN A 54 -10.61 -8.15 -8.24
C ASN A 54 -10.09 -8.39 -6.81
N THR A 55 -8.88 -8.94 -6.72
CA THR A 55 -8.24 -9.30 -5.46
C THR A 55 -6.82 -8.76 -5.33
N PHE A 56 -6.45 -8.40 -4.11
CA PHE A 56 -5.06 -8.07 -3.75
C PHE A 56 -4.38 -9.29 -3.16
N SER A 57 -3.16 -9.54 -3.62
CA SER A 57 -2.27 -10.58 -3.12
C SER A 57 -1.13 -9.97 -2.34
N GLU A 58 -0.70 -10.68 -1.31
CA GLU A 58 0.52 -10.35 -0.57
C GLU A 58 1.75 -10.48 -1.50
N PRO A 59 2.77 -9.62 -1.32
CA PRO A 59 4.04 -9.81 -2.01
C PRO A 59 4.62 -11.20 -1.72
N THR A 60 5.10 -11.89 -2.76
CA THR A 60 5.73 -13.22 -2.63
C THR A 60 7.08 -13.16 -1.90
N TYR A 61 7.75 -12.02 -1.98
CA TYR A 61 8.94 -11.69 -1.20
C TYR A 61 9.00 -10.18 -1.02
N TRP A 62 8.86 -9.73 0.23
CA TRP A 62 9.02 -8.34 0.63
C TRP A 62 9.86 -8.29 1.89
N GLU A 63 10.92 -7.50 1.86
CA GLU A 63 11.63 -7.10 3.06
C GLU A 63 11.18 -5.67 3.38
N PRO A 64 10.89 -5.37 4.65
CA PRO A 64 10.64 -3.99 5.04
C PRO A 64 11.85 -3.13 4.66
N PRO A 65 11.65 -1.84 4.32
CA PRO A 65 12.76 -0.93 4.12
C PRO A 65 13.66 -0.91 5.36
N PRO A 66 14.93 -0.51 5.25
CA PRO A 66 15.81 -0.41 6.41
C PRO A 66 15.14 0.37 7.56
N LYS A 67 15.17 -0.19 8.77
CA LYS A 67 14.66 0.52 9.95
C LYS A 67 15.44 1.82 10.18
N PRO A 68 14.84 2.83 10.84
CA PRO A 68 15.59 4.00 11.28
C PRO A 68 16.81 3.61 12.12
N ASP A 69 17.96 4.23 11.83
CA ASP A 69 19.21 4.03 12.56
C ASP A 69 19.44 5.18 13.55
N ASP A 70 18.61 5.24 14.59
CA ASP A 70 18.62 6.29 15.61
C ASP A 70 18.79 5.76 17.04
N GLY A 71 19.21 4.49 17.17
CA GLY A 71 19.45 3.82 18.45
C GLY A 71 18.18 3.32 19.15
N LYS A 72 17.00 3.42 18.53
CA LYS A 72 15.75 2.91 19.09
C LYS A 72 15.39 1.51 18.55
N ASN A 73 14.45 0.88 19.25
CA ASN A 73 13.87 -0.39 18.83
C ASN A 73 12.64 -0.13 17.95
N TYR A 74 12.55 -0.87 16.85
CA TYR A 74 11.42 -0.79 15.94
C TYR A 74 10.94 -2.19 15.59
N GLU A 75 9.62 -2.34 15.48
CA GLU A 75 8.97 -3.49 14.88
C GLU A 75 8.27 -3.06 13.59
N TRP A 76 8.30 -3.93 12.59
CA TRP A 76 7.61 -3.67 11.32
C TRP A 76 6.11 -3.95 11.50
N ASP A 77 5.29 -2.92 11.27
CA ASP A 77 3.84 -3.06 11.24
C ASP A 77 3.39 -3.40 9.82
N ASN A 78 3.05 -4.67 9.59
CA ASN A 78 2.58 -5.16 8.28
C ASN A 78 1.20 -4.59 7.86
N VAL A 79 0.40 -4.07 8.80
CA VAL A 79 -0.91 -3.49 8.49
C VAL A 79 -0.74 -2.12 7.87
N TYR A 80 0.16 -1.31 8.44
CA TYR A 80 0.39 0.06 8.00
C TYR A 80 1.64 0.21 7.11
N ASN A 81 2.42 -0.84 6.93
CA ASN A 81 3.70 -0.84 6.22
C ASN A 81 4.65 0.27 6.71
N VAL A 82 4.80 0.37 8.03
CA VAL A 82 5.69 1.34 8.68
C VAL A 82 6.47 0.70 9.82
N TRP A 83 7.64 1.25 10.12
CA TRP A 83 8.35 0.96 11.36
C TRP A 83 7.66 1.64 12.54
N LYS A 84 7.22 0.86 13.52
CA LYS A 84 6.69 1.37 14.79
C LYS A 84 7.77 1.27 15.86
N GLU A 85 8.06 2.40 16.50
CA GLU A 85 8.94 2.45 17.67
C GLU A 85 8.32 1.62 18.80
N VAL A 86 9.09 0.73 19.38
CA VAL A 86 8.70 -0.09 20.54
C VAL A 86 9.60 0.25 21.73
N ALA A 87 8.99 0.28 22.92
CA ALA A 87 9.65 0.66 24.17
C ALA A 87 10.60 -0.43 24.70
#